data_AF-A0A2I9EBL6-F1
#
_entry.id   AF-A0A2I9EBL6-F1
#
_cell.length_a   1.000
_cell.length_b   1.000
_cell.length_c   1.000
_cell.angle_alpha   90.00
_cell.angle_beta   90.00
_cell.angle_gamma   90.00
#
_symmetry.space_group_name_H-M   'P 1'
#
loop_
_entity.id
_entity.type
_entity.pdbx_description
1 polymer ?
#
loop_
_entity_poly.entity_id
_entity_poly.type
_entity_poly.pdbx_seq_one_letter_code
_entity_poly.pdbx_strand_id
1 'polypeptide(L)'
;MKAIILILFFLTVSCSNDDGPIPGCYQEESRNRRITHIIKEATGTMLGQQCGDGSFLLDPDSENQSGPLGQFYPCNLLEEFEVDGVRVVFSGYLYESFDTEDKCADLFEITEIRLADQ
;
A
#
# COMPACT_ATOMS: atom_id res chain seq x y z
N MET A 1 -59.73 -10.89 -25.18
CA MET A 1 -59.46 -9.65 -24.42
C MET A 1 -58.39 -9.93 -23.38
N LYS A 2 -57.35 -9.09 -23.39
CA LYS A 2 -56.42 -8.75 -22.30
C LYS A 2 -55.45 -9.84 -21.82
N ALA A 3 -54.25 -9.74 -22.38
CA ALA A 3 -53.00 -10.11 -21.74
C ALA A 3 -52.87 -9.42 -20.37
N ILE A 4 -52.36 -10.13 -19.37
CA ILE A 4 -51.69 -9.54 -18.21
C ILE A 4 -50.38 -10.30 -18.03
N ILE A 5 -49.34 -9.69 -18.58
CA ILE A 5 -47.95 -9.86 -18.17
C ILE A 5 -47.88 -9.38 -16.72
N LEU A 6 -47.49 -10.26 -15.79
CA LEU A 6 -47.00 -9.83 -14.48
C LEU A 6 -45.55 -10.29 -14.34
N ILE A 7 -44.67 -9.44 -14.90
CA ILE A 7 -43.26 -9.37 -14.55
C ILE A 7 -43.21 -8.91 -13.09
N LEU A 8 -42.76 -9.77 -12.17
CA LEU A 8 -42.35 -9.31 -10.85
C LEU A 8 -41.02 -9.95 -10.46
N PHE A 9 -39.98 -9.14 -10.71
CA PHE A 9 -38.81 -8.96 -9.87
C PHE A 9 -38.07 -10.22 -9.44
N PHE A 10 -37.22 -10.69 -10.35
CA PHE A 10 -35.96 -11.31 -9.94
C PHE A 10 -35.19 -10.30 -9.06
N LEU A 11 -35.28 -10.49 -7.76
CA LEU A 11 -34.35 -9.91 -6.80
C LEU A 11 -33.00 -10.62 -6.99
N THR A 12 -32.26 -10.25 -8.04
CA THR A 12 -30.82 -10.45 -8.05
C THR A 12 -30.23 -9.41 -7.10
N VAL A 13 -30.15 -9.78 -5.83
CA VAL A 13 -29.22 -9.16 -4.90
C VAL A 13 -27.83 -9.53 -5.43
N SER A 14 -27.34 -8.71 -6.36
CA SER A 14 -25.95 -8.72 -6.77
C SER A 14 -25.18 -8.09 -5.61
N CYS A 15 -24.72 -8.92 -4.67
CA CYS A 15 -23.69 -8.48 -3.74
C CYS A 15 -22.45 -8.21 -4.58
N SER A 16 -22.09 -6.93 -4.71
CA SER A 16 -20.80 -6.52 -5.21
C SER A 16 -19.77 -7.12 -4.27
N ASN A 17 -19.01 -8.12 -4.73
CA ASN A 17 -17.75 -8.44 -4.09
C ASN A 17 -16.82 -7.26 -4.40
N ASP A 18 -16.92 -6.20 -3.59
CA ASP A 18 -15.84 -5.21 -3.46
C ASP A 18 -14.70 -5.88 -2.68
N ASP A 19 -14.06 -6.86 -3.31
CA ASP A 19 -12.79 -7.43 -2.85
C ASP A 19 -11.69 -6.40 -3.12
N GLY A 20 -11.70 -5.33 -2.33
CA GLY A 20 -10.57 -4.42 -2.17
C GLY A 20 -9.41 -5.14 -1.48
N PRO A 21 -8.17 -4.61 -1.62
CA PRO A 21 -6.96 -5.35 -1.34
C PRO A 21 -6.83 -5.90 0.10
N ILE A 22 -6.29 -7.13 0.18
CA ILE A 22 -5.78 -7.81 1.38
C ILE A 22 -4.25 -8.00 1.22
N PRO A 23 -3.44 -7.13 1.84
CA PRO A 23 -1.99 -7.20 1.86
C PRO A 23 -1.51 -7.65 3.26
N GLY A 24 -0.54 -8.56 3.31
CA GLY A 24 -0.37 -9.53 4.39
C GLY A 24 0.61 -9.18 5.50
N CYS A 25 1.54 -8.24 5.29
CA CYS A 25 2.61 -8.00 6.27
C CYS A 25 2.10 -7.52 7.63
N TYR A 26 0.99 -6.78 7.61
CA TYR A 26 0.46 -6.10 8.78
C TYR A 26 -1.03 -6.37 9.05
N GLN A 27 -1.71 -7.14 8.19
CA GLN A 27 -3.09 -7.56 8.38
C GLN A 27 -3.27 -8.95 9.02
N GLU A 28 -2.20 -9.73 9.26
CA GLU A 28 -2.31 -11.03 9.94
C GLU A 28 -3.00 -10.91 11.32
N GLU A 29 -3.67 -12.00 11.75
CA GLU A 29 -4.62 -12.07 12.88
C GLU A 29 -4.12 -11.45 14.20
N SER A 30 -2.80 -11.34 14.38
CA SER A 30 -2.19 -10.77 15.60
C SER A 30 -1.97 -9.25 15.55
N ARG A 31 -2.02 -8.61 14.38
CA ARG A 31 -1.72 -7.17 14.22
C ARG A 31 -2.88 -6.36 13.64
N ASN A 32 -3.70 -6.95 12.76
CA ASN A 32 -4.92 -6.38 12.17
C ASN A 32 -4.87 -4.85 11.94
N ARG A 33 -3.77 -4.36 11.37
CA ARG A 33 -3.59 -2.92 11.18
C ARG A 33 -4.46 -2.42 10.05
N ARG A 34 -5.09 -1.28 10.26
CA ARG A 34 -5.87 -0.63 9.21
C ARG A 34 -4.95 0.03 8.18
N ILE A 35 -5.29 -0.14 6.90
CA ILE A 35 -4.73 0.66 5.81
C ILE A 35 -5.25 2.09 5.95
N THR A 36 -4.34 3.05 6.06
CA THR A 36 -4.68 4.49 6.12
C THR A 36 -4.62 5.14 4.75
N HIS A 37 -3.71 4.69 3.88
CA HIS A 37 -3.52 5.24 2.53
C HIS A 37 -3.20 4.15 1.51
N ILE A 38 -3.66 4.36 0.28
CA ILE A 38 -3.28 3.58 -0.89
C ILE A 38 -2.45 4.49 -1.78
N ILE A 39 -1.20 4.10 -2.01
CA ILE A 39 -0.26 4.82 -2.87
C ILE A 39 -0.21 4.12 -4.22
N LYS A 40 -0.28 4.89 -5.31
CA LYS A 40 -0.25 4.38 -6.68
C LYS A 40 0.80 5.12 -7.49
N GLU A 41 1.70 4.35 -8.11
CA GLU A 41 2.70 4.83 -9.08
C GLU A 41 3.51 6.05 -8.58
N ALA A 42 3.81 6.09 -7.28
CA ALA A 42 4.63 7.14 -6.70
C ALA A 42 6.10 6.93 -7.06
N THR A 43 6.87 8.00 -7.12
CA THR A 43 8.32 7.93 -7.29
C THR A 43 9.01 8.16 -5.95
N GLY A 44 10.14 7.51 -5.73
CA GLY A 44 10.95 7.71 -4.55
C GLY A 44 12.36 7.17 -4.72
N THR A 45 13.12 7.24 -3.63
CA THR A 45 14.50 6.78 -3.56
C THR A 45 14.63 5.79 -2.41
N MET A 46 15.30 4.67 -2.65
CA MET A 46 15.67 3.76 -1.57
C MET A 46 16.86 4.38 -0.82
N LEU A 47 16.70 4.55 0.48
CA LEU A 47 17.75 4.98 1.39
C LEU A 47 18.24 3.74 2.16
N GLY A 48 19.56 3.59 2.26
CA GLY A 48 20.19 2.55 3.06
C GLY A 48 19.95 2.72 4.57
N GLN A 49 20.69 1.94 5.36
CA GLN A 49 20.55 1.77 6.82
C GLN A 49 20.36 3.07 7.64
N GLN A 50 19.14 3.60 7.74
CA GLN A 50 18.86 4.82 8.52
C GLN A 50 18.22 4.54 9.88
N CYS A 51 17.68 3.32 10.10
CA CYS A 51 16.97 2.94 11.33
C CYS A 51 17.81 2.12 12.32
N GLY A 52 19.13 2.04 12.13
CA GLY A 52 20.05 1.34 13.04
C GLY A 52 19.93 -0.20 13.05
N ASP A 53 18.88 -0.76 12.49
CA ASP A 53 18.65 -2.19 12.24
C ASP A 53 19.25 -2.68 10.92
N GLY A 54 19.65 -1.73 10.07
CA GLY A 54 20.24 -2.02 8.79
C GLY A 54 19.25 -2.18 7.64
N SER A 55 17.99 -1.83 7.87
CA SER A 55 16.93 -1.94 6.89
C SER A 55 16.92 -0.76 5.92
N PHE A 56 16.47 -1.02 4.70
CA PHE A 56 16.24 0.01 3.70
C PHE A 56 14.94 0.76 3.98
N LEU A 57 14.98 2.07 3.75
CA LEU A 57 13.81 2.93 3.77
C LEU A 57 13.47 3.37 2.35
N LEU A 58 12.20 3.63 2.10
CA LEU A 58 11.74 4.26 0.88
C LEU A 58 11.36 5.71 1.18
N ASP A 59 12.05 6.65 0.54
CA ASP A 59 11.83 8.08 0.66
C ASP A 59 11.04 8.59 -0.55
N PRO A 60 9.73 8.87 -0.42
CA PRO A 60 8.89 9.30 -1.54
C PRO A 60 9.24 10.73 -1.98
N ASP A 61 9.18 10.97 -3.29
CA ASP A 61 9.33 12.33 -3.82
C ASP A 61 8.15 13.20 -3.38
N SER A 62 8.47 14.34 -2.75
CA SER A 62 7.48 15.28 -2.21
C SER A 62 6.54 15.91 -3.26
N GLU A 63 6.88 15.84 -4.55
CA GLU A 63 6.19 16.58 -5.61
C GLU A 63 4.89 15.92 -6.10
N ASN A 64 4.68 14.63 -5.80
CA ASN A 64 3.62 13.83 -6.45
C ASN A 64 2.41 13.47 -5.56
N GLN A 65 2.34 13.93 -4.29
CA GLN A 65 1.27 13.51 -3.38
C GLN A 65 0.60 14.64 -2.58
N SER A 66 -0.67 14.43 -2.23
CA SER A 66 -1.58 15.38 -1.58
C SER A 66 -1.26 15.69 -0.10
N GLY A 67 -0.04 15.44 0.36
CA GLY A 67 0.44 15.68 1.72
C GLY A 67 1.89 15.24 1.91
N PRO A 68 2.56 15.67 2.98
CA PRO A 68 3.90 15.20 3.30
C PRO A 68 3.81 13.73 3.66
N LEU A 69 4.29 12.86 2.78
CA LEU A 69 4.55 11.48 3.15
C LEU A 69 5.85 11.44 3.94
N GLY A 70 5.86 10.71 5.06
CA GLY A 70 7.09 10.37 5.75
C GLY A 70 7.92 9.37 4.94
N GLN A 71 9.07 9.00 5.50
CA GLN A 71 9.81 7.85 5.01
C GLN A 71 9.04 6.57 5.33
N PHE A 72 9.14 5.59 4.45
CA PHE A 72 8.46 4.31 4.56
C PHE A 72 9.44 3.21 4.91
N TYR A 73 9.00 2.33 5.80
CA TYR A 73 9.62 1.06 6.08
C TYR A 73 8.86 0.00 5.25
N PRO A 74 9.33 -0.32 4.03
CA PRO A 74 8.67 -1.32 3.22
C PRO A 74 8.86 -2.70 3.86
N CYS A 75 7.76 -3.41 4.08
CA CYS A 75 7.85 -4.86 4.10
C CYS A 75 8.06 -5.37 2.67
N ASN A 76 8.27 -6.68 2.53
CA ASN A 76 8.32 -7.41 1.26
C ASN A 76 9.17 -6.80 0.12
N LEU A 77 10.16 -5.98 0.46
CA LEU A 77 11.15 -5.45 -0.48
C LEU A 77 11.97 -6.60 -1.07
N LEU A 78 12.11 -6.63 -2.40
CA LEU A 78 12.94 -7.62 -3.06
C LEU A 78 14.41 -7.17 -3.03
N GLU A 79 15.33 -8.13 -2.90
CA GLU A 79 16.78 -7.90 -2.80
C GLU A 79 17.33 -7.01 -3.94
N GLU A 80 16.77 -7.10 -5.14
CA GLU A 80 17.16 -6.28 -6.30
C GLU A 80 16.92 -4.76 -6.11
N PHE A 81 16.07 -4.38 -5.15
CA PHE A 81 15.80 -2.99 -4.78
C PHE A 81 16.50 -2.57 -3.47
N GLU A 82 17.23 -3.48 -2.81
CA GLU A 82 18.05 -3.19 -1.62
C GLU A 82 19.37 -2.51 -2.02
N VAL A 83 19.27 -1.39 -2.74
CA VAL A 83 20.40 -0.61 -3.26
C VAL A 83 20.26 0.84 -2.82
N ASP A 84 21.25 1.33 -2.07
CA ASP A 84 21.22 2.70 -1.57
C ASP A 84 21.26 3.70 -2.74
N GLY A 85 20.36 4.67 -2.72
CA GLY A 85 20.21 5.69 -3.74
C GLY A 85 19.47 5.25 -5.00
N VAL A 86 18.94 4.02 -5.08
CA VAL A 86 18.20 3.59 -6.28
C VAL A 86 16.85 4.29 -6.39
N ARG A 87 16.52 4.76 -7.60
CA ARG A 87 15.25 5.42 -7.92
C ARG A 87 14.21 4.40 -8.33
N VAL A 88 13.04 4.46 -7.71
CA VAL A 88 11.96 3.50 -7.93
C VAL A 88 10.63 4.18 -8.18
N VAL A 89 9.77 3.51 -8.95
CA VAL A 89 8.34 3.79 -9.03
C VAL A 89 7.63 2.67 -8.28
N PHE A 90 6.74 3.01 -7.36
CA PHE A 90 6.14 2.07 -6.44
C PHE A 90 4.64 2.34 -6.19
N SER A 91 3.93 1.28 -5.85
CA SER A 91 2.56 1.29 -5.35
C SER A 91 2.49 0.45 -4.08
N GLY A 92 1.55 0.76 -3.19
CA GLY A 92 1.39 -0.03 -1.98
C GLY A 92 0.45 0.58 -0.95
N TYR A 93 0.53 0.05 0.27
CA TYR A 93 -0.38 0.37 1.36
C TYR A 93 0.37 0.91 2.56
N LEU A 94 -0.07 2.08 3.02
CA LEU A 94 0.38 2.65 4.27
C LEU A 94 -0.53 2.14 5.39
N TYR A 95 0.06 1.59 6.45
CA TYR A 95 -0.68 1.10 7.60
C TYR A 95 -0.63 2.09 8.75
N GLU A 96 -1.63 2.00 9.64
CA GLU A 96 -1.62 2.80 10.86
C GLU A 96 -0.42 2.43 11.75
N SER A 97 0.25 3.47 12.24
CA SER A 97 1.23 3.41 13.30
C SER A 97 0.60 3.95 14.59
N PHE A 98 0.96 3.37 15.72
CA PHE A 98 0.50 3.82 17.04
C PHE A 98 1.61 4.65 17.69
N ASP A 99 1.23 5.69 18.43
CA ASP A 99 2.18 6.62 19.10
C ASP A 99 3.14 5.93 20.08
N THR A 100 2.81 4.73 20.53
CA THR A 100 3.64 3.91 21.43
C THR A 100 4.74 3.14 20.71
N GLU A 101 4.80 3.21 19.38
CA GLU A 101 5.73 2.45 18.57
C GLU A 101 6.97 3.29 18.27
N ASP A 102 8.11 2.80 18.73
CA ASP A 102 9.42 3.37 18.38
C ASP A 102 9.72 3.02 16.91
N LYS A 103 9.25 3.89 16.01
CA LYS A 103 9.35 3.69 14.57
C LYS A 103 10.05 4.88 13.94
N CYS A 104 11.10 4.57 13.22
CA CYS A 104 11.85 5.53 12.42
C CYS A 104 11.12 5.95 11.12
N ALA A 105 10.12 5.17 10.69
CA ALA A 105 9.43 5.32 9.42
C ALA A 105 8.04 4.67 9.48
N ASP A 106 7.15 5.06 8.57
CA ASP A 106 5.79 4.52 8.51
C ASP A 106 5.77 3.11 7.94
N LEU A 107 4.85 2.26 8.43
CA LEU A 107 4.71 0.90 7.93
C LEU A 107 4.10 0.89 6.55
N PHE A 108 4.82 0.31 5.60
CA PHE A 108 4.41 0.28 4.22
C PHE A 108 4.52 -1.13 3.66
N GLU A 109 3.56 -1.53 2.83
CA GLU A 109 3.62 -2.79 2.09
C GLU A 109 3.63 -2.51 0.60
N ILE A 110 4.65 -3.03 -0.07
CA ILE A 110 4.81 -2.88 -1.51
C ILE A 110 3.84 -3.83 -2.21
N THR A 111 3.04 -3.31 -3.14
CA THR A 111 2.28 -4.15 -4.08
C THR A 111 2.95 -4.23 -5.43
N GLU A 112 3.59 -3.15 -5.84
CA GLU A 112 4.29 -3.04 -7.12
C GLU A 112 5.51 -2.14 -6.92
N ILE A 113 6.64 -2.53 -7.50
CA ILE A 113 7.87 -1.74 -7.49
C ILE A 113 8.65 -2.02 -8.77
N ARG A 114 9.25 -0.97 -9.34
CA ARG A 114 10.14 -1.05 -10.50
C ARG A 114 11.17 0.06 -10.46
N LEU A 115 12.27 -0.12 -11.17
CA LEU A 115 13.25 0.96 -11.36
C LEU A 115 12.61 2.10 -12.15
N ALA A 116 12.90 3.35 -11.74
CA ALA A 116 12.34 4.53 -12.40
C ALA A 116 12.93 4.76 -13.81
N ASP A 117 14.17 4.31 -14.04
CA ASP A 117 14.91 4.50 -15.30
C ASP A 117 14.69 3.37 -16.32
N GLN A 118 13.65 2.54 -16.13
CA GLN A 118 13.25 1.46 -17.05
C GLN A 118 11.90 1.73 -17.72
#